data_AF-R7ZD32-F1
#
_entry.id   AF-R7ZD32-F1
#
_cell.length_a   1.000
_cell.length_b   1.000
_cell.length_c   1.000
_cell.angle_alpha   90.00
_cell.angle_beta   90.00
_cell.angle_gamma   90.00
#
_symmetry.space_group_name_H-M   'P 1'
#
loop_
_entity.id
_entity.type
_entity.pdbx_description
1 polymer ?
#
loop_
_entity_poly.entity_id
_entity_poly.type
_entity_poly.pdbx_seq_one_letter_code
_entity_poly.pdbx_strand_id
1 'polypeptide(L)'
;MPFDLDLNVLLILILFGFLAAFIDSVVGGGGLISLPALMFVGLPPSAAVATNKLAGTMGSLTSTITFYRSGKLDIKSVYKLFPFVFFGSMIGAWIVHLIDPSVLKPLMLVMLAAVAVYTIFKKDWGSISTYKKLTPKRYAFFIVIITLIGFYDGFLGPGTGSFFLFAFLIVGFDFLKSAGNAKFLNFGSNVAALLMFMYLGQIHYAYGLSMGLAQIAGAIVGSKFAIKRGSGYVRKLFIVVTILLLLKNTYDYFS
;
A
#
# COMPACT_ATOMS: atom_id res chain seq x y z
N MET A 1 -28.21 -16.53 1.54
CA MET A 1 -28.01 -16.92 0.12
C MET A 1 -26.53 -16.80 -0.19
N PRO A 2 -25.86 -17.87 -0.63
CA PRO A 2 -24.42 -17.83 -0.87
C PRO A 2 -24.15 -17.33 -2.30
N PHE A 3 -23.40 -16.23 -2.43
CA PHE A 3 -22.75 -15.77 -3.66
C PHE A 3 -23.62 -15.32 -4.85
N ASP A 4 -24.54 -14.37 -4.66
CA ASP A 4 -24.91 -13.47 -5.78
C ASP A 4 -23.80 -12.41 -5.97
N LEU A 5 -22.65 -12.85 -6.47
CA LEU A 5 -21.59 -11.94 -6.88
C LEU A 5 -21.99 -11.36 -8.24
N ASP A 6 -22.48 -10.12 -8.23
CA ASP A 6 -22.76 -9.39 -9.48
C ASP A 6 -21.47 -9.36 -10.33
N LEU A 7 -21.55 -9.91 -11.54
CA LEU A 7 -20.42 -10.03 -12.45
C LEU A 7 -19.79 -8.66 -12.73
N ASN A 8 -20.60 -7.60 -12.75
CA ASN A 8 -20.13 -6.23 -12.94
C ASN A 8 -19.25 -5.77 -11.77
N VAL A 9 -19.63 -6.10 -10.53
CA VAL A 9 -18.86 -5.79 -9.32
C VAL A 9 -17.52 -6.52 -9.33
N LEU A 10 -17.51 -7.81 -9.69
CA LEU A 10 -16.27 -8.57 -9.81
C LEU A 10 -15.33 -8.02 -10.88
N LEU A 11 -15.85 -7.66 -12.06
CA LEU A 11 -15.05 -7.07 -13.14
C LEU A 11 -14.42 -5.74 -12.72
N ILE A 12 -15.17 -4.90 -12.01
CA ILE A 12 -14.66 -3.65 -11.42
C ILE A 12 -13.52 -3.95 -10.44
N LEU A 13 -13.72 -4.87 -9.49
CA LEU A 13 -12.71 -5.22 -8.50
C LEU A 13 -11.46 -5.84 -9.12
N ILE A 14 -11.60 -6.64 -10.17
CA ILE A 14 -10.46 -7.21 -10.92
C ILE A 14 -9.69 -6.08 -11.62
N LEU A 15 -10.37 -5.19 -12.33
CA LEU A 15 -9.74 -4.08 -13.03
C LEU A 15 -9.00 -3.13 -12.06
N PHE A 16 -9.69 -2.66 -11.03
CA PHE A 16 -9.10 -1.76 -10.03
C PHE A 16 -8.07 -2.46 -9.16
N GLY A 17 -8.23 -3.75 -8.87
CA GLY A 17 -7.23 -4.58 -8.20
C GLY A 17 -5.93 -4.66 -9.00
N PHE A 18 -6.02 -4.97 -10.28
CA PHE A 18 -4.88 -4.97 -11.18
C PHE A 18 -4.17 -3.60 -11.20
N LEU A 19 -4.92 -2.52 -11.41
CA LEU A 19 -4.37 -1.16 -11.43
C LEU A 19 -3.77 -0.75 -10.09
N ALA A 20 -4.43 -1.09 -8.98
CA ALA A 20 -3.95 -0.84 -7.63
C ALA A 20 -2.60 -1.51 -7.40
N ALA A 21 -2.46 -2.80 -7.72
CA ALA A 21 -1.21 -3.53 -7.51
C ALA A 21 -0.12 -3.14 -8.50
N PHE A 22 -0.49 -2.76 -9.73
CA PHE A 22 0.44 -2.19 -10.69
C PHE A 22 1.05 -0.91 -10.12
N ILE A 23 0.23 0.06 -9.75
CA ILE A 23 0.66 1.34 -9.16
C ILE A 23 1.41 1.12 -7.85
N ASP A 24 0.92 0.22 -6.99
CA ASP A 24 1.58 -0.11 -5.74
C ASP A 24 3.00 -0.60 -6.02
N SER A 25 3.17 -1.58 -6.89
CA SER A 25 4.47 -2.16 -7.20
C SER A 25 5.48 -1.15 -7.72
N VAL A 26 5.00 -0.11 -8.40
CA VAL A 26 5.87 0.86 -9.05
C VAL A 26 6.22 2.03 -8.12
N VAL A 27 5.27 2.54 -7.32
CA VAL A 27 5.46 3.72 -6.44
C VAL A 27 4.93 3.58 -5.03
N GLY A 28 4.08 2.60 -4.74
CA GLY A 28 3.63 2.31 -3.37
C GLY A 28 2.33 2.96 -2.92
N GLY A 29 1.41 3.24 -3.86
CA GLY A 29 0.14 3.90 -3.58
C GLY A 29 -1.11 3.11 -3.98
N GLY A 30 -1.04 1.78 -4.11
CA GLY A 30 -2.21 1.01 -4.58
C GLY A 30 -3.45 1.14 -3.71
N GLY A 31 -3.27 1.35 -2.40
CA GLY A 31 -4.35 1.60 -1.44
C GLY A 31 -5.23 2.80 -1.79
N LEU A 32 -4.68 3.81 -2.49
CA LEU A 32 -5.43 4.98 -2.96
C LEU A 32 -6.46 4.62 -4.04
N ILE A 33 -6.27 3.47 -4.69
CA ILE A 33 -7.10 2.95 -5.79
C ILE A 33 -8.05 1.89 -5.26
N SER A 34 -7.51 0.93 -4.51
CA SER A 34 -8.26 -0.24 -4.06
C SER A 34 -9.30 0.09 -3.00
N LEU A 35 -9.01 1.02 -2.07
CA LEU A 35 -9.96 1.39 -1.02
C LEU A 35 -11.22 2.07 -1.58
N PRO A 36 -11.11 3.10 -2.46
CA PRO A 36 -12.30 3.64 -3.11
C PRO A 36 -13.05 2.61 -3.96
N ALA A 37 -12.35 1.72 -4.66
CA ALA A 37 -13.02 0.67 -5.45
C ALA A 37 -13.82 -0.29 -4.56
N LEU A 38 -13.30 -0.64 -3.38
CA LEU A 38 -14.00 -1.48 -2.41
C LEU A 38 -15.19 -0.75 -1.76
N MET A 39 -15.04 0.54 -1.45
CA MET A 39 -16.15 1.36 -0.93
C MET A 39 -17.22 1.59 -1.98
N PHE A 40 -16.84 1.71 -3.27
CA PHE A 40 -17.76 1.87 -4.40
C PHE A 40 -18.69 0.67 -4.57
N VAL A 41 -18.22 -0.54 -4.25
CA VAL A 41 -19.04 -1.76 -4.29
C VAL A 41 -19.85 -1.97 -3.01
N GLY A 42 -19.93 -0.94 -2.14
CA GLY A 42 -20.79 -0.89 -0.97
C GLY A 42 -20.17 -1.39 0.33
N LEU A 43 -18.87 -1.70 0.37
CA LEU A 43 -18.23 -2.12 1.62
C LEU A 43 -18.13 -0.94 2.61
N PRO A 44 -18.46 -1.14 3.90
CA PRO A 44 -18.18 -0.14 4.92
C PRO A 44 -16.65 0.07 5.06
N PRO A 45 -16.20 1.25 5.53
CA PRO A 45 -14.78 1.62 5.56
C PRO A 45 -13.87 0.58 6.24
N SER A 46 -14.29 0.03 7.38
CA SER A 46 -13.54 -1.01 8.11
C SER A 46 -13.39 -2.30 7.31
N ALA A 47 -14.48 -2.78 6.70
CA ALA A 47 -14.44 -3.97 5.85
C ALA A 47 -13.67 -3.73 4.54
N ALA A 48 -13.70 -2.51 4.00
CA ALA A 48 -12.90 -2.14 2.84
C ALA A 48 -11.41 -2.17 3.17
N VAL A 49 -10.99 -1.63 4.32
CA VAL A 49 -9.59 -1.72 4.79
C VAL A 49 -9.20 -3.19 5.01
N ALA A 50 -9.99 -3.96 5.73
CA ALA A 50 -9.75 -5.38 5.98
C ALA A 50 -9.61 -6.21 4.69
N THR A 51 -10.55 -6.04 3.76
CA THR A 51 -10.57 -6.72 2.46
C THR A 51 -9.39 -6.29 1.58
N ASN A 52 -9.01 -5.01 1.63
CA ASN A 52 -7.83 -4.50 0.96
C ASN A 52 -6.54 -5.12 1.54
N LYS A 53 -6.45 -5.41 2.83
CA LYS A 53 -5.28 -6.09 3.41
C LYS A 53 -5.11 -7.52 2.90
N LEU A 54 -6.21 -8.22 2.64
CA LEU A 54 -6.15 -9.55 2.01
C LEU A 54 -5.58 -9.45 0.59
N ALA A 55 -6.18 -8.60 -0.26
CA ALA A 55 -5.74 -8.42 -1.64
C ALA A 55 -4.31 -7.85 -1.71
N GLY A 56 -4.01 -6.86 -0.87
CA GLY A 56 -2.72 -6.19 -0.74
C GLY A 56 -1.61 -7.11 -0.24
N THR A 57 -1.90 -8.09 0.61
CA THR A 57 -0.94 -9.13 1.02
C THR A 57 -0.50 -9.95 -0.20
N MET A 58 -1.44 -10.37 -1.05
CA MET A 58 -1.14 -11.14 -2.26
C MET A 58 -0.32 -10.32 -3.27
N GLY A 59 -0.70 -9.06 -3.48
CA GLY A 59 0.04 -8.12 -4.34
C GLY A 59 1.46 -7.84 -3.83
N SER A 60 1.58 -7.42 -2.57
CA SER A 60 2.87 -7.05 -1.95
C SER A 60 3.83 -8.22 -1.81
N LEU A 61 3.34 -9.44 -1.54
CA LEU A 61 4.15 -10.65 -1.59
C LEU A 61 4.73 -10.87 -2.99
N THR A 62 3.88 -10.75 -4.01
CA THR A 62 4.28 -10.93 -5.41
C THR A 62 5.32 -9.90 -5.85
N SER A 63 5.14 -8.62 -5.48
CA SER A 63 6.13 -7.58 -5.73
C SER A 63 7.43 -7.87 -5.00
N THR A 64 7.35 -8.26 -3.71
CA THR A 64 8.52 -8.60 -2.89
C THR A 64 9.34 -9.71 -3.52
N ILE A 65 8.69 -10.80 -3.97
CA ILE A 65 9.36 -11.90 -4.67
C ILE A 65 10.00 -11.41 -5.97
N THR A 66 9.32 -10.55 -6.73
CA THR A 66 9.85 -10.02 -7.99
C THR A 66 11.09 -9.14 -7.77
N PHE A 67 11.05 -8.23 -6.78
CA PHE A 67 12.20 -7.39 -6.41
C PHE A 67 13.35 -8.22 -5.83
N TYR A 68 13.05 -9.24 -5.01
CA TYR A 68 14.04 -10.18 -4.48
C TYR A 68 14.77 -10.93 -5.60
N ARG A 69 14.05 -11.54 -6.54
CA ARG A 69 14.63 -12.26 -7.68
C ARG A 69 15.45 -11.36 -8.61
N SER A 70 15.15 -10.07 -8.67
CA SER A 70 15.92 -9.08 -9.45
C SER A 70 17.17 -8.53 -8.76
N GLY A 71 17.47 -8.96 -7.52
CA GLY A 71 18.58 -8.45 -6.74
C GLY A 71 18.40 -6.99 -6.26
N LYS A 72 17.16 -6.48 -6.28
CA LYS A 72 16.81 -5.11 -5.87
C LYS A 72 16.18 -5.04 -4.47
N LEU A 73 16.19 -6.13 -3.72
CA LEU A 73 15.81 -6.19 -2.31
C LEU A 73 17.03 -6.57 -1.46
N ASP A 74 17.39 -5.74 -0.50
CA ASP A 74 18.46 -6.04 0.45
C ASP A 74 17.89 -6.59 1.76
N ILE A 75 17.50 -7.87 1.72
CA ILE A 75 16.83 -8.54 2.84
C ILE A 75 17.65 -8.49 4.13
N LYS A 76 18.99 -8.55 4.04
CA LYS A 76 19.90 -8.51 5.20
C LYS A 76 19.84 -7.17 5.94
N SER A 77 19.55 -6.08 5.22
CA SER A 77 19.41 -4.75 5.84
C SER A 77 18.02 -4.53 6.42
N VAL A 78 16.98 -5.12 5.83
CA VAL A 78 15.58 -4.82 6.21
C VAL A 78 14.89 -5.87 7.08
N TYR A 79 15.40 -7.09 7.19
CA TYR A 79 14.71 -8.13 7.99
C TYR A 79 14.57 -7.73 9.47
N LYS A 80 15.52 -6.98 10.02
CA LYS A 80 15.47 -6.47 11.41
C LYS A 80 14.36 -5.44 11.64
N LEU A 81 13.90 -4.80 10.58
CA LEU A 81 12.85 -3.79 10.58
C LEU A 81 11.45 -4.43 10.54
N PHE A 82 11.37 -5.67 10.05
CA PHE A 82 10.12 -6.39 9.86
C PHE A 82 9.28 -6.54 11.15
N PRO A 83 9.83 -6.96 12.30
CA PRO A 83 9.03 -7.13 13.53
C PRO A 83 8.40 -5.81 13.99
N PHE A 84 9.13 -4.70 13.90
CA PHE A 84 8.64 -3.39 14.30
C PHE A 84 7.45 -2.94 13.45
N VAL A 85 7.57 -3.10 12.12
CA VAL A 85 6.49 -2.80 11.17
C VAL A 85 5.30 -3.72 11.39
N PHE A 86 5.55 -5.01 11.64
CA PHE A 86 4.54 -6.02 11.89
C PHE A 86 3.70 -5.67 13.13
N PHE A 87 4.34 -5.47 14.28
CA PHE A 87 3.62 -5.12 15.52
C PHE A 87 2.96 -3.75 15.43
N GLY A 88 3.62 -2.76 14.83
CA GLY A 88 3.01 -1.45 14.58
C GLY A 88 1.71 -1.57 13.80
N SER A 89 1.73 -2.31 12.68
CA SER A 89 0.55 -2.54 11.84
C SER A 89 -0.55 -3.34 12.55
N MET A 90 -0.19 -4.36 13.33
CA MET A 90 -1.17 -5.12 14.12
C MET A 90 -1.92 -4.23 15.12
N ILE A 91 -1.20 -3.34 15.82
CA ILE A 91 -1.79 -2.36 16.74
C ILE A 91 -2.65 -1.35 15.96
N GLY A 92 -2.18 -0.85 14.82
CA GLY A 92 -2.96 0.06 13.97
C GLY A 92 -4.29 -0.55 13.51
N ALA A 93 -4.26 -1.81 13.05
CA ALA A 93 -5.46 -2.54 12.65
C ALA A 93 -6.42 -2.77 13.81
N TRP A 94 -5.90 -3.02 15.01
CA TRP A 94 -6.75 -3.13 16.20
C TRP A 94 -7.42 -1.80 16.56
N ILE A 95 -6.68 -0.68 16.51
CA ILE A 95 -7.25 0.63 16.85
C ILE A 95 -8.31 1.05 15.83
N VAL A 96 -8.12 0.80 14.52
CA VAL A 96 -9.12 1.22 13.52
C VAL A 96 -10.47 0.55 13.75
N HIS A 97 -10.46 -0.68 14.27
CA HIS A 97 -11.69 -1.42 14.61
C HIS A 97 -12.47 -0.76 15.75
N LEU A 98 -11.79 -0.06 16.66
CA LEU A 98 -12.42 0.61 17.80
C LEU A 98 -13.03 1.98 17.45
N ILE A 99 -12.75 2.50 16.24
CA ILE A 99 -13.23 3.81 15.81
C ILE A 99 -14.60 3.70 15.14
N ASP A 100 -15.49 4.61 15.49
CA ASP A 100 -16.81 4.72 14.88
C ASP A 100 -16.69 4.95 13.34
N PRO A 101 -17.41 4.17 12.51
CA PRO A 101 -17.41 4.34 11.05
C PRO A 101 -17.72 5.76 10.57
N SER A 102 -18.53 6.52 11.32
CA SER A 102 -18.90 7.91 11.00
C SER A 102 -17.71 8.87 11.07
N VAL A 103 -16.72 8.59 11.93
CA VAL A 103 -15.47 9.35 12.04
C VAL A 103 -14.40 8.80 11.10
N LEU A 104 -14.40 7.49 10.87
CA LEU A 104 -13.40 6.81 10.04
C LEU A 104 -13.51 7.22 8.57
N LYS A 105 -14.73 7.33 8.03
CA LYS A 105 -14.97 7.69 6.62
C LYS A 105 -14.36 9.06 6.23
N PRO A 106 -14.63 10.18 6.94
CA PRO A 106 -14.02 11.48 6.61
C PRO A 106 -12.51 11.49 6.86
N LEU A 107 -12.03 10.83 7.93
CA LEU A 107 -10.59 10.72 8.21
C LEU A 107 -9.85 10.02 7.06
N MET A 108 -10.39 8.90 6.55
CA MET A 108 -9.84 8.19 5.41
C MET A 108 -9.76 9.08 4.16
N LEU A 109 -10.83 9.82 3.85
CA LEU A 109 -10.85 10.71 2.68
C LEU A 109 -9.81 11.84 2.79
N VAL A 110 -9.69 12.46 3.96
CA VAL A 110 -8.68 13.51 4.20
C VAL A 110 -7.26 12.94 4.08
N MET A 111 -7.01 11.75 4.65
CA MET A 111 -5.70 11.10 4.56
C MET A 111 -5.37 10.68 3.13
N LEU A 112 -6.32 10.11 2.39
CA LEU A 112 -6.20 9.79 0.96
C LEU A 112 -5.80 11.04 0.16
N ALA A 113 -6.48 12.17 0.38
CA ALA A 113 -6.18 13.44 -0.27
C ALA A 113 -4.80 13.99 0.12
N ALA A 114 -4.44 13.96 1.41
CA ALA A 114 -3.14 14.44 1.89
C ALA A 114 -1.97 13.63 1.32
N VAL A 115 -2.09 12.30 1.31
CA VAL A 115 -1.09 11.39 0.72
C VAL A 115 -0.96 11.62 -0.78
N ALA A 116 -2.09 11.77 -1.48
CA ALA A 116 -2.12 12.11 -2.90
C ALA A 116 -1.36 13.41 -3.18
N VAL A 117 -1.71 14.49 -2.48
CA VAL A 117 -1.06 15.81 -2.59
C VAL A 117 0.44 15.69 -2.30
N TYR A 118 0.83 15.14 -1.14
CA TYR A 118 2.24 14.99 -0.77
C TYR A 118 3.06 14.26 -1.85
N THR A 119 2.49 13.18 -2.40
CA THR A 119 3.16 12.37 -3.43
C THR A 119 3.28 13.12 -4.76
N ILE A 120 2.29 13.97 -5.11
CA ILE A 120 2.32 14.83 -6.30
C ILE A 120 3.41 15.91 -6.19
N PHE A 121 3.50 16.57 -5.03
CA PHE A 121 4.34 17.75 -4.83
C PHE A 121 5.81 17.42 -4.55
N LYS A 122 6.16 16.20 -4.11
CA LYS A 122 7.57 15.83 -3.89
C LYS A 122 8.31 15.66 -5.22
N LYS A 123 9.15 16.65 -5.56
CA LYS A 123 9.86 16.76 -6.85
C LYS A 123 11.10 15.87 -6.98
N ASP A 124 11.82 15.59 -5.89
CA ASP A 124 13.08 14.85 -5.91
C ASP A 124 12.95 13.41 -5.43
N TRP A 125 13.07 12.47 -6.38
CA TRP A 125 12.97 11.03 -6.16
C TRP A 125 14.34 10.34 -6.17
N GLY A 126 15.36 11.03 -5.65
CA GLY A 126 16.70 10.49 -5.38
C GLY A 126 17.35 9.78 -6.57
N SER A 127 17.88 10.56 -7.53
CA SER A 127 18.63 10.01 -8.68
C SER A 127 20.04 9.53 -8.34
N ILE A 128 20.57 9.87 -7.16
CA ILE A 128 21.95 9.61 -6.75
C ILE A 128 21.94 8.88 -5.40
N SER A 129 22.53 7.68 -5.34
CA SER A 129 22.70 6.94 -4.08
C SER A 129 23.76 7.62 -3.21
N THR A 130 23.40 8.03 -2.00
CA THR A 130 24.37 8.55 -1.00
C THR A 130 24.47 7.64 0.23
N TYR A 131 23.99 6.39 0.12
CA TYR A 131 23.95 5.45 1.24
C TYR A 131 25.32 5.31 1.90
N LYS A 132 25.41 5.82 3.13
CA LYS A 132 26.49 5.55 4.09
C LYS A 132 25.86 4.81 5.27
N LYS A 133 26.62 3.93 5.93
CA LYS A 133 26.16 3.26 7.16
C LYS A 133 25.58 4.30 8.12
N LEU A 134 24.32 4.12 8.52
CA LEU A 134 23.67 5.00 9.48
C LEU A 134 24.41 4.94 10.83
N THR A 135 24.60 6.10 11.46
CA THR A 135 25.00 6.16 12.87
C THR A 135 23.92 5.49 13.74
N PRO A 136 24.28 4.87 14.88
CA PRO A 136 23.32 4.17 15.76
C PRO A 136 22.10 5.02 16.13
N LYS A 137 22.30 6.32 16.42
CA LYS A 137 21.22 7.27 16.70
C LYS A 137 20.25 7.46 15.51
N ARG A 138 20.78 7.57 14.30
CA ARG A 138 19.96 7.69 13.07
C ARG A 138 19.23 6.39 12.75
N TYR A 139 19.84 5.24 13.03
CA TYR A 139 19.20 3.94 12.87
C TYR A 139 18.03 3.74 13.86
N ALA A 140 18.20 4.13 15.13
CA ALA A 140 17.11 4.10 16.10
C ALA A 140 15.94 5.02 15.70
N PHE A 141 16.23 6.24 15.25
CA PHE A 141 15.21 7.17 14.74
C PHE A 141 14.50 6.60 13.50
N PHE A 142 15.24 5.93 12.61
CA PHE A 142 14.67 5.27 11.45
C PHE A 142 13.70 4.15 11.84
N ILE A 143 14.03 3.33 12.86
CA ILE A 143 13.13 2.31 13.42
C ILE A 143 11.81 2.95 13.87
N VAL A 144 11.85 4.09 14.56
CA VAL A 144 10.63 4.77 14.99
C VAL A 144 9.78 5.18 13.79
N ILE A 145 10.38 5.79 12.77
CA ILE A 145 9.66 6.20 11.55
C ILE A 145 8.99 5.00 10.87
N ILE A 146 9.71 3.90 10.62
CA ILE A 146 9.12 2.74 9.94
C ILE A 146 8.02 2.08 10.79
N THR A 147 8.12 2.13 12.12
CA THR A 147 7.12 1.58 13.03
C THR A 147 5.84 2.41 12.94
N LEU A 148 5.97 3.74 12.91
CA LEU A 148 4.85 4.65 12.70
C LEU A 148 4.22 4.48 11.32
N ILE A 149 5.03 4.25 10.28
CA ILE A 149 4.51 3.93 8.93
C ILE A 149 3.77 2.58 8.95
N GLY A 150 4.29 1.58 9.66
CA GLY A 150 3.63 0.29 9.85
C GLY A 150 2.30 0.44 10.58
N PHE A 151 2.27 1.21 11.67
CA PHE A 151 1.06 1.57 12.39
C PHE A 151 0.03 2.24 11.49
N TYR A 152 0.45 3.26 10.74
CA TYR A 152 -0.38 3.92 9.74
C TYR A 152 -0.90 2.95 8.69
N ASP A 153 -0.08 1.98 8.27
CA ASP A 153 -0.50 0.99 7.30
C ASP A 153 -1.63 0.12 7.82
N GLY A 154 -1.50 -0.41 9.03
CA GLY A 154 -2.54 -1.22 9.66
C GLY A 154 -3.80 -0.43 9.97
N PHE A 155 -3.63 0.84 10.35
CA PHE A 155 -4.72 1.75 10.68
C PHE A 155 -5.54 2.16 9.44
N LEU A 156 -4.89 2.65 8.38
CA LEU A 156 -5.58 3.14 7.18
C LEU A 156 -5.08 2.43 5.92
N GLY A 157 -3.77 2.45 5.67
CA GLY A 157 -3.13 1.75 4.55
C GLY A 157 -2.85 2.49 3.23
N PRO A 158 -3.49 3.61 2.83
CA PRO A 158 -3.17 4.24 1.55
C PRO A 158 -1.79 4.89 1.51
N GLY A 159 -1.01 4.65 0.46
CA GLY A 159 0.30 5.31 0.27
C GLY A 159 1.44 4.81 1.15
N THR A 160 1.21 3.78 1.96
CA THR A 160 2.24 3.17 2.83
C THR A 160 3.49 2.78 2.06
N GLY A 161 3.33 2.15 0.89
CA GLY A 161 4.48 1.75 0.08
C GLY A 161 5.34 2.94 -0.35
N SER A 162 4.72 4.09 -0.63
CA SER A 162 5.41 5.34 -0.94
C SER A 162 6.11 5.90 0.29
N PHE A 163 5.47 5.85 1.46
CA PHE A 163 6.10 6.28 2.72
C PHE A 163 7.33 5.45 3.08
N PHE A 164 7.26 4.12 2.99
CA PHE A 164 8.43 3.27 3.17
C PHE A 164 9.51 3.59 2.13
N LEU A 165 9.15 3.74 0.86
CA LEU A 165 10.08 4.08 -0.22
C LEU A 165 10.80 5.39 0.08
N PHE A 166 10.08 6.43 0.51
CA PHE A 166 10.66 7.72 0.86
C PHE A 166 11.53 7.66 2.11
N ALA A 167 11.15 6.87 3.12
CA ALA A 167 11.96 6.66 4.30
C ALA A 167 13.34 6.10 3.91
N PHE A 168 13.38 5.10 3.01
CA PHE A 168 14.64 4.54 2.50
C PHE A 168 15.42 5.52 1.60
N LEU A 169 14.75 6.33 0.78
CA LEU A 169 15.39 7.37 -0.02
C LEU A 169 16.08 8.43 0.86
N ILE A 170 15.44 8.85 1.97
CA ILE A 170 16.03 9.81 2.92
C ILE A 170 17.27 9.24 3.62
N VAL A 171 17.29 7.92 3.85
CA VAL A 171 18.46 7.20 4.37
C VAL A 171 19.59 7.11 3.32
N GLY A 172 19.29 7.35 2.04
CA GLY A 172 20.26 7.43 0.95
C GLY A 172 20.33 6.19 0.06
N PHE A 173 19.40 5.24 0.20
CA PHE A 173 19.27 4.13 -0.76
C PHE A 173 18.89 4.67 -2.14
N ASP A 174 19.30 3.97 -3.21
CA ASP A 174 18.79 4.27 -4.54
C ASP A 174 17.28 3.95 -4.64
N PHE A 175 16.62 4.52 -5.64
CA PHE A 175 15.18 4.35 -5.83
C PHE A 175 14.75 2.88 -5.96
N LEU A 176 15.49 2.06 -6.71
CA LEU A 176 15.13 0.65 -6.95
C LEU A 176 15.27 -0.20 -5.68
N LYS A 177 16.36 -0.01 -4.92
CA LYS A 177 16.52 -0.66 -3.61
C LYS A 177 15.50 -0.17 -2.60
N SER A 178 15.22 1.14 -2.59
CA SER A 178 14.18 1.72 -1.73
C SER A 178 12.80 1.14 -2.04
N ALA A 179 12.47 1.00 -3.33
CA ALA A 179 11.23 0.37 -3.78
C ALA A 179 11.16 -1.10 -3.35
N GLY A 180 12.21 -1.89 -3.59
CA GLY A 180 12.24 -3.30 -3.17
C GLY A 180 12.11 -3.47 -1.65
N ASN A 181 12.92 -2.74 -0.88
CA ASN A 181 12.89 -2.73 0.58
C ASN A 181 11.52 -2.30 1.13
N ALA A 182 10.90 -1.29 0.52
CA ALA A 182 9.56 -0.84 0.87
C ALA A 182 8.51 -1.94 0.64
N LYS A 183 8.61 -2.73 -0.45
CA LYS A 183 7.67 -3.84 -0.70
C LYS A 183 7.76 -4.93 0.36
N PHE A 184 8.97 -5.25 0.80
CA PHE A 184 9.16 -6.25 1.86
C PHE A 184 8.54 -5.80 3.20
N LEU A 185 8.72 -4.55 3.58
CA LEU A 185 8.09 -4.01 4.80
C LEU A 185 6.56 -3.88 4.65
N ASN A 186 6.09 -3.46 3.47
CA ASN A 186 4.66 -3.39 3.16
C ASN A 186 4.02 -4.78 3.20
N PHE A 187 4.71 -5.82 2.74
CA PHE A 187 4.24 -7.19 2.89
C PHE A 187 4.08 -7.57 4.38
N GLY A 188 5.08 -7.24 5.21
CA GLY A 188 5.01 -7.48 6.66
C GLY A 188 3.86 -6.77 7.35
N SER A 189 3.65 -5.48 7.05
CA SER A 189 2.51 -4.73 7.61
C SER A 189 1.17 -5.24 7.12
N ASN A 190 1.05 -5.62 5.84
CA ASN A 190 -0.21 -6.18 5.31
C ASN A 190 -0.54 -7.52 5.94
N VAL A 191 0.44 -8.42 6.12
CA VAL A 191 0.22 -9.71 6.81
C VAL A 191 -0.22 -9.47 8.26
N ALA A 192 0.43 -8.56 8.99
CA ALA A 192 0.07 -8.27 10.37
C ALA A 192 -1.37 -7.73 10.50
N ALA A 193 -1.73 -6.74 9.68
CA ALA A 193 -3.08 -6.20 9.66
C ALA A 193 -4.09 -7.25 9.21
N LEU A 194 -3.76 -8.07 8.21
CA LEU A 194 -4.60 -9.15 7.72
C LEU A 194 -4.91 -10.15 8.83
N LEU A 195 -3.91 -10.60 9.59
CA LEU A 195 -4.10 -11.52 10.71
C LEU A 195 -5.02 -10.90 11.78
N MET A 196 -4.85 -9.61 12.06
CA MET A 196 -5.72 -8.91 13.01
C MET A 196 -7.16 -8.81 12.49
N PHE A 197 -7.36 -8.46 11.22
CA PHE A 197 -8.70 -8.38 10.62
C PHE A 197 -9.36 -9.75 10.42
N MET A 198 -8.57 -10.82 10.24
CA MET A 198 -9.06 -12.20 10.26
C MET A 198 -9.61 -12.55 11.64
N TYR A 199 -8.87 -12.22 12.69
CA TYR A 199 -9.32 -12.40 14.07
C TYR A 199 -10.60 -11.60 14.38
N LEU A 200 -10.71 -10.38 13.86
CA LEU A 200 -11.89 -9.51 14.04
C LEU A 200 -13.07 -9.85 13.13
N GLY A 201 -12.93 -10.78 12.17
CA GLY A 201 -14.00 -11.21 11.28
C GLY A 201 -14.49 -10.14 10.27
N GLN A 202 -13.68 -9.14 9.95
CA GLN A 202 -14.10 -8.00 9.09
C GLN A 202 -13.85 -8.19 7.59
N ILE A 203 -13.31 -9.34 7.18
CA ILE A 203 -12.82 -9.57 5.82
C ILE A 203 -13.94 -10.12 4.93
N HIS A 204 -14.15 -9.46 3.78
CA HIS A 204 -14.99 -10.01 2.72
C HIS A 204 -14.18 -10.89 1.77
N TYR A 205 -14.07 -12.18 2.09
CA TYR A 205 -13.16 -13.11 1.40
C TYR A 205 -13.40 -13.21 -0.11
N ALA A 206 -14.65 -13.20 -0.57
CA ALA A 206 -14.96 -13.28 -2.00
C ALA A 206 -14.37 -12.10 -2.80
N TYR A 207 -14.49 -10.89 -2.25
CA TYR A 207 -13.95 -9.68 -2.87
C TYR A 207 -12.43 -9.60 -2.71
N GLY A 208 -11.91 -9.95 -1.54
CA GLY A 208 -10.47 -9.90 -1.27
C GLY A 208 -9.67 -10.93 -2.09
N LEU A 209 -10.20 -12.13 -2.30
CA LEU A 209 -9.54 -13.17 -3.12
C LEU A 209 -9.62 -12.84 -4.61
N SER A 210 -10.78 -12.46 -5.13
CA SER A 210 -10.95 -12.08 -6.55
C SER A 210 -10.08 -10.87 -6.91
N MET A 211 -10.13 -9.82 -6.09
CA MET A 211 -9.24 -8.67 -6.23
C MET A 211 -7.77 -9.07 -6.04
N GLY A 212 -7.46 -9.94 -5.07
CA GLY A 212 -6.11 -10.40 -4.78
C GLY A 212 -5.47 -11.16 -5.94
N LEU A 213 -6.21 -12.01 -6.66
CA LEU A 213 -5.74 -12.66 -7.88
C LEU A 213 -5.38 -11.64 -8.98
N ALA A 214 -6.21 -10.61 -9.15
CA ALA A 214 -5.90 -9.52 -10.07
C ALA A 214 -4.68 -8.70 -9.59
N GLN A 215 -4.53 -8.53 -8.27
CA GLN A 215 -3.37 -7.86 -7.69
C GLN A 215 -2.07 -8.63 -7.95
N ILE A 216 -2.08 -9.96 -7.96
CA ILE A 216 -0.89 -10.76 -8.34
C ILE A 216 -0.44 -10.39 -9.76
N ALA A 217 -1.38 -10.41 -10.73
CA ALA A 217 -1.07 -10.06 -12.11
C ALA A 217 -0.56 -8.61 -12.23
N GLY A 218 -1.25 -7.67 -11.60
CA GLY A 218 -0.83 -6.25 -11.57
C GLY A 218 0.54 -6.07 -10.93
N ALA A 219 0.83 -6.80 -9.86
CA ALA A 219 2.09 -6.73 -9.14
C ALA A 219 3.28 -7.25 -9.96
N ILE A 220 3.10 -8.34 -10.71
CA ILE A 220 4.13 -8.88 -11.61
C ILE A 220 4.47 -7.85 -12.69
N VAL A 221 3.45 -7.31 -13.35
CA VAL A 221 3.63 -6.34 -14.44
C VAL A 221 4.25 -5.05 -13.90
N GLY A 222 3.74 -4.53 -12.77
CA GLY A 222 4.20 -3.30 -12.15
C GLY A 222 5.63 -3.38 -11.63
N SER A 223 5.98 -4.47 -10.96
CA SER A 223 7.34 -4.67 -10.43
C SER A 223 8.36 -4.80 -11.55
N LYS A 224 8.04 -5.59 -12.60
CA LYS A 224 8.89 -5.70 -13.80
C LYS A 224 9.04 -4.36 -14.52
N PHE A 225 7.97 -3.57 -14.60
CA PHE A 225 7.99 -2.24 -15.19
C PHE A 225 8.91 -1.29 -14.40
N ALA A 226 8.78 -1.25 -13.07
CA ALA A 226 9.61 -0.45 -12.19
C ALA A 226 11.11 -0.75 -12.37
N ILE A 227 11.44 -2.05 -12.43
CA ILE A 227 12.82 -2.53 -12.60
C ILE A 227 13.39 -2.12 -13.97
N LYS A 228 12.58 -2.16 -15.04
CA LYS A 228 13.03 -1.87 -16.42
C LYS A 228 13.09 -0.38 -16.78
N ARG A 229 12.16 0.45 -16.31
CA ARG A 229 11.95 1.82 -16.82
C ARG A 229 12.41 2.95 -15.88
N GLY A 230 12.80 2.64 -14.64
CA GLY A 230 13.26 3.63 -13.67
C GLY A 230 12.18 4.63 -13.20
N SER A 231 12.52 5.53 -12.28
CA SER A 231 11.58 6.35 -11.48
C SER A 231 10.76 7.39 -12.27
N GLY A 232 11.22 7.85 -13.43
CA GLY A 232 10.62 9.00 -14.14
C GLY A 232 9.23 8.76 -14.74
N TYR A 233 8.97 7.58 -15.31
CA TYR A 233 7.69 7.27 -15.96
C TYR A 233 6.58 6.95 -14.95
N VAL A 234 6.99 6.39 -13.82
CA VAL A 234 6.12 5.96 -12.73
C VAL A 234 5.37 7.13 -12.11
N ARG A 235 6.07 8.26 -11.95
CA ARG A 235 5.51 9.49 -11.40
C ARG A 235 4.33 10.01 -12.24
N LYS A 236 4.47 10.04 -13.58
CA LYS A 236 3.40 10.52 -14.47
C LYS A 236 2.15 9.65 -14.36
N LEU A 237 2.35 8.34 -14.36
CA LEU A 237 1.27 7.36 -14.27
C LEU A 237 0.52 7.45 -12.92
N PHE A 238 1.24 7.62 -11.81
CA PHE A 238 0.64 7.84 -10.49
C PHE A 238 -0.27 9.07 -10.46
N ILE A 239 0.24 10.22 -10.92
CA ILE A 239 -0.49 11.49 -10.91
C ILE A 239 -1.80 11.37 -11.69
N VAL A 240 -1.77 10.76 -12.87
CA VAL A 240 -2.97 10.56 -13.71
C VAL A 240 -4.02 9.73 -12.98
N VAL A 241 -3.62 8.60 -12.38
CA VAL A 241 -4.56 7.69 -11.73
C VAL A 241 -5.14 8.28 -10.44
N THR A 242 -4.32 8.96 -9.64
CA THR A 242 -4.78 9.61 -8.41
C THR A 242 -5.74 10.78 -8.69
N ILE A 243 -5.48 11.59 -9.73
CA ILE A 243 -6.41 12.67 -10.12
C ILE A 243 -7.76 12.10 -10.54
N LEU A 244 -7.78 11.04 -11.35
CA LEU A 244 -9.02 10.38 -11.78
C LEU A 244 -9.84 9.85 -10.59
N LEU A 245 -9.17 9.26 -9.60
CA LEU A 245 -9.84 8.71 -8.41
C LEU A 245 -10.34 9.79 -7.45
N LEU A 246 -9.58 10.87 -7.27
CA LEU A 246 -10.00 12.01 -6.45
C LEU A 246 -11.21 12.70 -7.05
N LEU A 247 -11.17 13.03 -8.36
CA LEU A 247 -12.30 13.65 -9.05
C LEU A 247 -13.58 12.83 -8.91
N LYS A 248 -13.47 11.49 -8.98
CA LYS A 248 -14.61 10.61 -8.81
C LYS A 248 -15.10 10.51 -7.36
N ASN A 249 -14.21 10.36 -6.38
CA ASN A 249 -14.61 10.28 -4.96
C ASN A 249 -15.27 11.57 -4.49
N THR A 250 -14.80 12.72 -4.99
CA THR A 250 -15.45 14.01 -4.72
C THR A 250 -16.83 14.06 -5.36
N TYR A 251 -16.99 13.59 -6.60
CA TYR A 251 -18.30 13.52 -7.26
C TYR A 251 -19.32 12.65 -6.48
N ASP A 252 -18.90 11.46 -6.01
CA ASP A 252 -19.73 10.54 -5.21
C ASP A 252 -20.01 11.05 -3.78
N TYR A 253 -19.28 12.05 -3.28
CA TYR A 253 -19.55 12.67 -1.97
C TYR A 253 -20.57 13.82 -2.06
N PHE A 254 -20.67 14.46 -3.23
CA PHE A 254 -21.57 15.59 -3.48
C PHE A 254 -22.85 15.20 -4.25
N SER A 255 -22.96 13.96 -4.73
CA SER A 255 -24.15 13.40 -5.40
C SER A 255 -24.89 12.42 -4.49
#